data_AF-A0A6J4XYV3-F1
#
_entry.id   AF-A0A6J4XYV3-F1
#
_cell.length_a   1.000
_cell.length_b   1.000
_cell.length_c   1.000
_cell.angle_alpha   90.00
_cell.angle_beta   90.00
_cell.angle_gamma   90.00
#
_symmetry.space_group_name_H-M   'P 1'
#
loop_
_entity.id
_entity.type
_entity.pdbx_description
1 polymer ?
#
loop_
_entity_poly.entity_id
_entity_poly.type
_entity_poly.pdbx_seq_one_letter_code
_entity_poly.pdbx_strand_id
1 'polypeptide(L)'
;MTTKEEQQWFRKFYEGTFLVKGWQSRMEEVLQAVPDSDKDTVEELLSNLGEKIGREWARENRVRRINTAMIQNWGEDLRRFKKKGADVLTEELRRLDAEVDKILS
;
A
#
# COMPACT_ATOMS: atom_id res chain seq x y z
N MET A 1 -7.02 19.20 -8.42
CA MET A 1 -8.11 18.39 -9.00
C MET A 1 -7.48 17.14 -9.59
N THR A 2 -7.93 15.95 -9.21
CA THR A 2 -7.45 14.67 -9.76
C THR A 2 -8.02 14.48 -11.17
N THR A 3 -7.19 14.20 -12.17
CA THR A 3 -7.65 14.01 -13.55
C THR A 3 -8.43 12.71 -13.70
N LYS A 4 -9.22 12.56 -14.79
CA LYS A 4 -9.90 11.29 -15.10
C LYS A 4 -8.89 10.14 -15.29
N GLU A 5 -7.71 10.44 -15.84
CA GLU A 5 -6.66 9.46 -16.04
C GLU A 5 -6.05 9.03 -14.70
N GLU A 6 -5.74 9.96 -13.81
CA GLU A 6 -5.27 9.66 -12.45
C GLU A 6 -6.28 8.80 -11.69
N GLN A 7 -7.59 9.07 -11.81
CA GLN A 7 -8.62 8.23 -11.20
C GLN A 7 -8.63 6.80 -11.75
N GLN A 8 -8.42 6.62 -13.06
CA GLN A 8 -8.33 5.30 -13.67
C GLN A 8 -7.09 4.53 -13.20
N TRP A 9 -5.95 5.21 -13.10
CA TRP A 9 -4.72 4.58 -12.60
C TRP A 9 -4.80 4.27 -11.10
N PHE A 10 -5.43 5.14 -10.32
CA PHE A 10 -5.71 4.90 -8.92
C PHE A 10 -6.58 3.65 -8.72
N ARG A 11 -7.64 3.52 -9.53
CA ARG A 11 -8.46 2.31 -9.55
C ARG A 11 -7.65 1.07 -9.91
N LYS A 12 -6.80 1.13 -10.95
CA LYS A 12 -5.89 0.02 -11.32
C LYS A 12 -4.89 -0.33 -10.23
N PHE A 13 -4.46 0.62 -9.41
CA PHE A 13 -3.59 0.33 -8.26
C PHE A 13 -4.30 -0.55 -7.23
N TYR A 14 -5.56 -0.25 -6.90
CA TYR A 14 -6.34 -1.04 -5.95
C TYR A 14 -6.79 -2.38 -6.51
N GLU A 15 -7.35 -2.40 -7.72
CA GLU A 15 -7.88 -3.61 -8.36
C GLU A 15 -6.78 -4.53 -8.89
N GLY A 16 -5.64 -3.95 -9.29
CA GLY A 16 -4.58 -4.65 -9.97
C GLY A 16 -4.85 -4.86 -11.45
N THR A 17 -4.16 -5.84 -12.01
CA THR A 17 -4.30 -6.28 -13.40
C THR A 17 -4.44 -7.80 -13.43
N PHE A 18 -4.68 -8.35 -14.62
CA PHE A 18 -4.71 -9.80 -14.81
C PHE A 18 -3.44 -10.52 -14.32
N LEU A 19 -2.27 -9.87 -14.41
CA LEU A 19 -0.98 -10.48 -14.04
C LEU A 19 -0.49 -10.08 -12.65
N VAL A 20 -0.97 -8.95 -12.12
CA VAL A 20 -0.43 -8.33 -10.90
C VAL A 20 -1.57 -8.02 -9.95
N LYS A 21 -1.56 -8.66 -8.77
CA LYS A 21 -2.49 -8.37 -7.69
C LYS A 21 -2.44 -6.89 -7.31
N GLY A 22 -3.61 -6.28 -7.18
CA GLY A 22 -3.75 -4.91 -6.69
C GLY A 22 -3.57 -4.80 -5.18
N TRP A 23 -3.60 -3.57 -4.69
CA TRP A 23 -3.46 -3.29 -3.26
C TRP A 23 -4.52 -3.98 -2.42
N GLN A 24 -5.79 -4.01 -2.87
CA GLN A 24 -6.88 -4.61 -2.11
C GLN A 24 -6.62 -6.08 -1.78
N SER A 25 -6.23 -6.89 -2.79
CA SER A 25 -5.91 -8.30 -2.56
C SER A 25 -4.71 -8.49 -1.62
N ARG A 26 -3.78 -7.53 -1.57
CA ARG A 26 -2.66 -7.57 -0.63
C ARG A 26 -3.08 -7.23 0.79
N MET A 27 -3.99 -6.28 0.97
CA MET A 27 -4.58 -6.00 2.27
C MET A 27 -5.30 -7.24 2.82
N GLU A 28 -6.16 -7.86 2.01
CA GLU A 28 -6.86 -9.09 2.39
C GLU A 28 -5.90 -10.21 2.81
N GLU A 29 -4.84 -10.43 2.03
CA GLU A 29 -3.80 -11.43 2.34
C GLU A 29 -3.02 -11.13 3.63
N VAL A 30 -2.87 -9.86 4.00
CA VAL A 30 -2.19 -9.45 5.24
C VAL A 30 -3.16 -9.63 6.41
N LEU A 31 -4.39 -9.11 6.29
CA LEU A 31 -5.42 -9.18 7.33
C LEU A 31 -5.83 -10.61 7.69
N GLN A 32 -5.81 -11.54 6.73
CA GLN A 32 -6.03 -12.97 7.00
C GLN A 32 -5.00 -13.59 7.97
N ALA A 33 -3.80 -13.02 8.07
CA ALA A 33 -2.74 -13.51 8.95
C ALA A 33 -2.69 -12.78 10.31
N VAL A 34 -3.56 -11.80 10.53
CA VAL A 34 -3.59 -10.95 11.72
C VAL A 34 -4.70 -11.44 12.66
N PRO A 35 -4.46 -11.53 13.99
CA PRO A 35 -5.49 -11.85 14.97
C PRO A 35 -6.63 -10.83 14.97
N ASP A 36 -7.86 -11.24 15.28
CA ASP A 36 -9.03 -10.36 15.27
C ASP A 36 -8.86 -9.11 16.16
N SER A 37 -8.09 -9.20 17.25
CA SER A 37 -7.81 -8.06 18.14
C SER A 37 -7.04 -6.92 17.46
N ASP A 38 -6.26 -7.22 16.43
CA ASP A 38 -5.35 -6.27 15.77
C ASP A 38 -5.81 -5.92 14.35
N LYS A 39 -6.82 -6.63 13.81
CA LYS A 39 -7.28 -6.48 12.42
C LYS A 39 -7.69 -5.05 12.09
N ASP A 40 -8.51 -4.42 12.92
CA ASP A 40 -9.00 -3.06 12.67
C ASP A 40 -7.84 -2.05 12.58
N THR A 41 -6.86 -2.18 13.48
CA THR A 41 -5.67 -1.30 13.49
C THR A 41 -4.82 -1.52 12.24
N VAL A 42 -4.58 -2.78 11.86
CA VAL A 42 -3.79 -3.10 10.68
C VAL A 42 -4.52 -2.69 9.39
N GLU A 43 -5.84 -2.84 9.34
CA GLU A 43 -6.67 -2.44 8.20
C GLU A 43 -6.63 -0.93 7.98
N GLU A 44 -6.75 -0.15 9.05
CA GLU A 44 -6.66 1.31 8.99
C GLU A 44 -5.29 1.76 8.46
N LEU A 45 -4.21 1.20 9.00
CA LEU A 45 -2.84 1.52 8.55
C LEU A 45 -2.62 1.17 7.07
N LEU A 46 -3.06 -0.01 6.63
CA LEU A 46 -2.97 -0.44 5.24
C LEU A 46 -3.82 0.41 4.30
N SER A 47 -5.01 0.83 4.73
CA SER A 47 -5.91 1.70 3.98
C SER A 47 -5.26 3.06 3.75
N ASN A 48 -4.76 3.68 4.82
CA ASN A 48 -4.10 4.98 4.77
C ASN A 48 -2.83 4.95 3.92
N LEU A 49 -2.00 3.92 4.08
CA LEU A 49 -0.78 3.73 3.30
C LEU A 49 -1.11 3.55 1.81
N GLY A 50 -2.09 2.70 1.50
CA GLY A 50 -2.56 2.47 0.14
C GLY A 50 -3.08 3.73 -0.54
N GLU A 51 -3.81 4.56 0.20
CA GLU A 51 -4.39 5.80 -0.31
C GLU A 51 -3.27 6.76 -0.74
N LYS A 52 -2.27 6.98 0.12
CA LYS A 52 -1.12 7.85 -0.16
C LYS A 52 -0.32 7.35 -1.37
N ILE A 53 0.06 6.07 -1.35
CA ILE A 53 0.84 5.44 -2.42
C ILE A 53 0.09 5.49 -3.75
N GLY A 54 -1.17 5.04 -3.73
CA GLY A 54 -2.00 4.94 -4.93
C GLY A 54 -2.19 6.31 -5.58
N ARG A 55 -2.51 7.34 -4.78
CA ARG A 55 -2.73 8.69 -5.30
C ARG A 55 -1.49 9.25 -5.97
N GLU A 56 -0.32 9.09 -5.35
CA GLU A 56 0.93 9.57 -5.94
C GLU A 56 1.33 8.76 -7.18
N TRP A 57 1.23 7.44 -7.13
CA TRP A 57 1.62 6.57 -8.23
C TRP A 57 0.76 6.75 -9.48
N ALA A 58 -0.51 7.10 -9.28
CA ALA A 58 -1.48 7.37 -10.34
C ALA A 58 -1.22 8.66 -11.12
N ARG A 59 -0.36 9.56 -10.60
CA ARG A 59 0.05 10.79 -11.28
C ARG A 59 0.90 10.46 -12.51
N GLU A 60 1.05 11.46 -13.38
CA GLU A 60 1.90 11.34 -14.56
C GLU A 60 3.33 10.91 -14.19
N ASN A 61 3.87 9.97 -14.96
CA ASN A 61 5.18 9.36 -14.70
C ASN A 61 6.33 10.38 -14.55
N ARG A 62 6.22 11.56 -15.18
CA ARG A 62 7.24 12.62 -15.15
C ARG A 62 7.27 13.40 -13.84
N VAL A 63 6.18 13.38 -13.07
CA VAL A 63 6.03 14.18 -11.85
C VAL A 63 5.85 13.34 -10.59
N ARG A 64 5.46 12.07 -10.72
CA ARG A 64 5.30 11.18 -9.58
C ARG A 64 6.64 10.91 -8.90
N ARG A 65 6.62 10.87 -7.57
CA ARG A 65 7.77 10.56 -6.73
C ARG A 65 7.82 9.07 -6.37
N ILE A 66 6.65 8.43 -6.28
CA ILE A 66 6.52 7.00 -6.03
C ILE A 66 6.42 6.27 -7.36
N ASN A 67 7.34 5.32 -7.59
CA ASN A 67 7.38 4.52 -8.80
C ASN A 67 7.00 3.05 -8.53
N THR A 68 6.82 2.28 -9.60
CA THR A 68 6.40 0.87 -9.51
C THR A 68 7.38 -0.02 -8.74
N ALA A 69 8.68 0.25 -8.80
CA ALA A 69 9.68 -0.55 -8.09
C ALA A 69 9.55 -0.39 -6.57
N MET A 70 9.28 0.83 -6.10
CA MET A 70 9.03 1.10 -4.68
C MET A 70 7.80 0.33 -4.18
N ILE A 71 6.70 0.36 -4.94
CA ILE A 71 5.47 -0.38 -4.61
C ILE A 71 5.72 -1.89 -4.56
N GLN A 72 6.52 -2.42 -5.49
CA GLN A 72 6.87 -3.84 -5.51
C GLN A 72 7.69 -4.23 -4.27
N ASN A 73 8.69 -3.42 -3.91
CA ASN A 73 9.51 -3.64 -2.71
C ASN A 73 8.68 -3.58 -1.42
N TRP A 74 7.87 -2.54 -1.24
CA TRP A 74 6.99 -2.45 -0.07
C TRP A 74 5.97 -3.60 -0.01
N GLY A 75 5.46 -4.03 -1.16
CA GLY A 75 4.58 -5.21 -1.25
C GLY A 75 5.29 -6.53 -0.89
N GLU A 76 6.59 -6.65 -1.13
CA GLU A 76 7.42 -7.76 -0.66
C GLU A 76 7.65 -7.72 0.84
N ASP A 77 7.95 -6.54 1.37
CA ASP A 77 8.15 -6.29 2.79
C ASP A 77 6.90 -6.66 3.60
N LEU A 78 5.71 -6.21 3.19
CA LEU A 78 4.45 -6.58 3.86
C LEU A 78 4.23 -8.10 3.90
N ARG A 79 4.54 -8.81 2.81
CA ARG A 79 4.45 -10.28 2.76
C ARG A 79 5.46 -10.96 3.69
N ARG A 80 6.62 -10.35 3.91
CA ARG A 80 7.66 -10.87 4.80
C ARG A 80 7.29 -10.63 6.26
N PHE A 81 6.78 -9.45 6.60
CA PHE A 81 6.49 -9.06 7.97
C PHE A 81 5.22 -9.71 8.52
N LYS A 82 4.21 -9.98 7.69
CA LYS A 82 3.01 -10.72 8.15
C LYS A 82 3.33 -12.10 8.73
N LYS A 83 4.47 -12.70 8.37
CA LYS A 83 4.94 -14.00 8.91
C LYS A 83 5.59 -13.89 10.30
N LYS A 84 5.82 -12.67 10.81
CA LYS A 84 6.55 -12.41 12.06
C LYS A 84 5.65 -12.03 13.24
N GLY A 85 4.33 -11.93 13.03
CA GLY A 85 3.35 -11.52 14.05
C GLY A 85 2.83 -10.10 13.85
N ALA A 86 1.68 -9.80 14.47
CA ALA A 86 0.94 -8.55 14.30
C ALA A 86 1.68 -7.32 14.82
N ASP A 87 2.37 -7.42 15.96
CA ASP A 87 3.17 -6.32 16.51
C ASP A 87 4.26 -5.86 15.54
N VAL A 88 5.04 -6.82 15.02
CA VAL A 88 6.12 -6.55 14.07
C VAL A 88 5.57 -5.96 12.76
N LEU A 89 4.44 -6.50 12.28
CA LEU A 89 3.77 -5.97 11.10
C LEU A 89 3.32 -4.52 11.30
N THR A 90 2.77 -4.20 12.46
CA THR A 90 2.24 -2.87 12.80
C THR A 90 3.36 -1.83 12.85
N GLU A 91 4.50 -2.16 13.47
CA GLU A 91 5.66 -1.27 13.51
C GLU A 91 6.25 -1.03 12.12
N GLU A 92 6.33 -2.07 11.28
CA GLU A 92 6.82 -1.91 9.91
C GLU A 92 5.83 -1.11 9.03
N LEU A 93 4.52 -1.27 9.23
CA LEU A 93 3.51 -0.43 8.57
C LEU A 93 3.68 1.06 8.93
N ARG A 94 3.88 1.37 10.21
CA ARG A 94 4.14 2.74 10.68
C ARG A 94 5.43 3.31 10.08
N ARG A 95 6.48 2.48 9.99
CA ARG A 95 7.75 2.87 9.37
C ARG A 95 7.60 3.15 7.88
N LEU A 96 6.89 2.29 7.14
CA LEU A 96 6.60 2.49 5.72
C LEU A 96 5.77 3.74 5.49
N ASP A 97 4.78 4.01 6.35
CA ASP A 97 3.96 5.21 6.28
C ASP A 97 4.82 6.48 6.45
N ALA A 98 5.71 6.49 7.43
CA ALA A 98 6.66 7.60 7.63
C ALA A 98 7.65 7.76 6.46
N GLU A 99 8.08 6.66 5.84
CA GLU A 99 8.92 6.70 4.63
C GLU A 99 8.16 7.34 3.46
N VAL A 100 6.91 6.92 3.24
CA VAL A 100 6.02 7.49 2.21
C VAL A 100 5.80 8.97 2.47
N ASP A 101 5.48 9.38 3.69
CA ASP A 101 5.27 10.80 4.03
C ASP A 101 6.52 11.64 3.74
N LYS A 102 7.72 11.12 4.02
CA LYS A 102 8.98 11.79 3.69
C LYS A 102 9.22 11.92 2.18
N ILE A 103 8.77 10.95 1.38
CA ILE A 103 8.85 11.04 -0.08
C ILE A 103 7.86 12.09 -0.62
N LEU A 104 6.69 12.20 0.00
CA LEU A 104 5.59 13.07 -0.43
C LEU A 104 5.70 14.52 0.06
N SER A 105 6.48 14.81 1.10
CA SER A 105 6.81 16.17 1.54
C SER A 105 7.61 16.93 0.48
#